data_AF-A0A0F2PBX3-F1
#
_entry.id   AF-A0A0F2PBX3-F1
#
_cell.length_a   1.000
_cell.length_b   1.000
_cell.length_c   1.000
_cell.angle_alpha   90.00
_cell.angle_beta   90.00
_cell.angle_gamma   90.00
#
_symmetry.space_group_name_H-M   'P 1'
#
loop_
_entity.id
_entity.type
_entity.pdbx_description
1 polymer ?
#
loop_
_entity_poly.entity_id
_entity_poly.type
_entity_poly.pdbx_seq_one_letter_code
_entity_poly.pdbx_strand_id
1 'polypeptide(L)'
;MNEDEISLLGKTTRQLKKADRRAYFGQLKHKEKDFKSFMKQQYDTMSPEAQKLWLEAVVQSLLDQGGEPDLADNLAMNIIGRITVYNHMRERAEKEGIKLKPLANFGGMSTVIMLVGVITAIVLYLTAK
;
A
#
# COMPACT_ATOMS: atom_id res chain seq x y z
N MET A 1 10.96 13.78 -15.27
CA MET A 1 9.98 12.69 -15.47
C MET A 1 9.08 13.09 -16.62
N ASN A 2 8.71 12.15 -17.47
CA ASN A 2 7.74 12.37 -18.54
C ASN A 2 6.30 12.26 -17.99
N GLU A 3 5.31 12.90 -18.62
CA GLU A 3 3.90 12.85 -18.16
C GLU A 3 3.37 11.41 -18.07
N ASP A 4 3.78 10.55 -19.00
CA ASP A 4 3.44 9.13 -19.01
C ASP A 4 3.97 8.38 -17.77
N GLU A 5 5.16 8.74 -17.29
CA GLU A 5 5.74 8.12 -16.09
C GLU A 5 4.98 8.55 -14.84
N ILE A 6 4.57 9.82 -14.76
CA ILE A 6 3.77 10.36 -13.66
C ILE A 6 2.41 9.65 -13.62
N SER A 7 1.74 9.57 -14.77
CA SER A 7 0.45 8.85 -14.90
C SER A 7 0.59 7.37 -14.52
N LEU A 8 1.69 6.73 -14.91
CA LEU A 8 1.97 5.34 -14.56
C LEU A 8 2.14 5.15 -13.05
N LEU A 9 2.85 6.06 -12.36
CA LEU A 9 3.07 5.96 -10.92
C LEU A 9 1.79 6.13 -10.10
N GLY A 10 0.84 6.94 -10.59
CA GLY A 10 -0.46 7.14 -9.95
C GLY A 10 -1.47 6.00 -10.12
N LYS A 11 -1.10 4.91 -10.81
CA LYS A 11 -1.99 3.75 -11.02
C LYS A 11 -1.89 2.75 -9.89
N THR A 12 -3.03 2.27 -9.40
CA THR A 12 -3.07 1.13 -8.48
C THR A 12 -2.70 -0.16 -9.19
N THR A 13 -2.27 -1.17 -8.42
CA THR A 13 -1.89 -2.48 -8.99
C THR A 13 -3.03 -3.11 -9.81
N ARG A 14 -4.29 -2.84 -9.44
CA ARG A 14 -5.48 -3.32 -10.15
C ARG A 14 -5.68 -2.63 -11.51
N GLN A 15 -5.19 -1.40 -11.67
CA GLN A 15 -5.31 -0.60 -12.90
C GLN A 15 -4.18 -0.88 -13.91
N LEU A 16 -3.07 -1.49 -13.47
CA LEU A 16 -1.89 -1.74 -14.32
C LEU A 16 -2.17 -2.77 -15.42
N LYS A 17 -2.22 -2.29 -16.67
CA LYS A 17 -2.31 -3.13 -17.88
C LYS A 17 -0.95 -3.73 -18.25
N LYS A 18 -0.94 -4.69 -19.19
CA LYS A 18 0.29 -5.34 -19.68
C LYS A 18 1.31 -4.32 -20.22
N ALA A 19 0.85 -3.30 -20.94
CA ALA A 19 1.70 -2.22 -21.46
C ALA A 19 2.33 -1.39 -20.32
N ASP A 20 1.51 -1.00 -19.33
CA ASP A 20 1.96 -0.27 -18.14
C ASP A 20 3.05 -1.02 -17.38
N ARG A 21 2.86 -2.33 -17.17
CA ARG A 21 3.87 -3.18 -16.53
C ARG A 21 5.16 -3.22 -17.34
N ARG A 22 5.08 -3.36 -18.66
CA ARG A 22 6.27 -3.37 -19.52
C ARG A 22 7.02 -2.04 -19.45
N ALA A 23 6.32 -0.91 -19.46
CA ALA A 23 6.92 0.41 -19.29
C ALA A 23 7.60 0.54 -17.91
N TYR A 24 6.89 0.15 -16.84
CA TYR A 24 7.42 0.17 -15.47
C TYR A 24 8.70 -0.66 -15.34
N PHE A 25 8.65 -1.92 -15.75
CA PHE A 25 9.80 -2.84 -15.63
C PHE A 25 10.94 -2.50 -16.59
N GLY A 26 10.66 -1.93 -17.76
CA GLY A 26 11.69 -1.58 -18.74
C GLY A 26 12.45 -0.29 -18.43
N GLN A 27 11.82 0.69 -17.76
CA GLN A 27 12.40 2.02 -17.60
C GLN A 27 12.55 2.45 -16.13
N LEU A 28 11.49 2.28 -15.34
CA LEU A 28 11.43 2.82 -13.98
C LEU A 28 12.02 1.86 -12.95
N LYS A 29 11.82 0.55 -13.13
CA LYS A 29 12.21 -0.47 -12.13
C LYS A 29 13.71 -0.47 -11.85
N HIS A 30 14.55 -0.25 -12.86
CA HIS A 30 16.00 -0.23 -12.70
C HIS A 30 16.48 0.95 -11.84
N LYS A 31 15.79 2.08 -11.91
CA LYS A 31 16.09 3.30 -11.13
C LYS A 31 15.48 3.27 -9.73
N GLU A 32 14.57 2.32 -9.47
CA GLU A 32 13.82 2.24 -8.21
C GLU A 32 14.75 2.10 -6.99
N LYS A 33 15.85 1.35 -7.12
CA LYS A 33 16.82 1.16 -6.04
C LYS A 33 17.49 2.48 -5.64
N ASP A 34 18.05 3.18 -6.62
CA ASP A 34 18.79 4.42 -6.38
C ASP A 34 17.83 5.51 -5.88
N PHE A 35 16.64 5.59 -6.46
CA PHE A 35 15.59 6.48 -6.01
C PHE A 35 15.19 6.21 -4.56
N LYS A 36 14.96 4.96 -4.17
CA LYS A 36 14.65 4.60 -2.78
C LYS A 36 15.77 4.99 -1.83
N SER A 37 17.02 4.73 -2.19
CA SER A 37 18.17 5.11 -1.36
C SER A 37 18.24 6.62 -1.16
N PHE A 38 18.07 7.40 -2.24
CA PHE A 38 18.03 8.86 -2.16
C PHE A 38 16.88 9.35 -1.27
N MET A 39 15.67 8.88 -1.50
CA MET A 39 14.49 9.31 -0.75
C MET A 39 14.56 8.88 0.72
N LYS A 40 15.14 7.71 1.02
CA LYS A 40 15.37 7.26 2.39
C LYS A 40 16.35 8.16 3.12
N GLN A 41 17.46 8.52 2.48
CA GLN A 41 18.42 9.47 3.06
C GLN A 41 17.76 10.82 3.33
N GLN A 42 16.98 11.35 2.38
CA GLN A 42 16.25 12.60 2.59
C GLN A 42 15.28 12.50 3.77
N TYR A 43 14.46 11.45 3.81
CA TYR A 43 13.51 11.22 4.90
C TYR A 43 14.19 11.14 6.27
N ASP A 44 15.32 10.43 6.37
CA ASP A 44 16.06 10.27 7.63
C ASP A 44 16.69 11.58 8.13
N THR A 45 16.97 12.52 7.22
CA THR A 45 17.46 13.87 7.56
C THR A 45 16.35 14.88 7.89
N MET A 46 15.09 14.55 7.62
CA MET A 46 13.96 15.45 7.88
C MET A 46 13.65 15.57 9.37
N SER A 47 13.06 16.70 9.76
CA SER A 47 12.50 16.85 11.11
C SER A 47 11.31 15.90 11.31
N PRO A 48 11.00 15.53 12.57
CA PRO A 48 9.83 14.69 12.86
C PRO A 48 8.51 15.26 12.32
N GLU A 49 8.36 16.58 12.29
CA GLU A 49 7.18 17.26 11.74
C GLU A 49 7.06 17.06 10.23
N ALA A 50 8.17 17.19 9.49
CA ALA A 50 8.18 16.97 8.05
C ALA A 50 7.94 15.49 7.70
N GLN A 51 8.50 14.56 8.48
CA GLN A 51 8.22 13.13 8.35
C GLN A 51 6.73 12.82 8.57
N LYS A 52 6.10 13.49 9.55
CA LYS A 52 4.67 13.36 9.82
C LYS A 52 3.82 13.86 8.64
N LEU A 53 4.15 15.00 8.05
CA LEU A 53 3.45 15.52 6.86
C LEU A 53 3.53 14.54 5.69
N TRP A 54 4.67 13.87 5.53
CA TRP A 54 4.85 12.82 4.52
C TRP A 54 3.92 11.62 4.77
N LEU A 55 3.88 11.14 6.02
CA LEU A 55 2.96 10.08 6.42
C LEU A 55 1.50 10.48 6.14
N GLU A 56 1.11 11.68 6.54
CA GLU A 56 -0.25 12.19 6.32
C GLU A 56 -0.61 12.29 4.83
N ALA A 57 0.33 12.73 3.99
CA ALA A 57 0.13 12.80 2.53
C ALA A 57 -0.07 11.41 1.92
N VAL A 58 0.75 10.43 2.30
CA VAL A 58 0.62 9.04 1.82
C VAL A 58 -0.69 8.42 2.31
N VAL A 59 -1.05 8.65 3.58
CA VAL A 59 -2.33 8.17 4.13
C VAL A 59 -3.51 8.79 3.39
N GLN A 60 -3.47 10.09 3.08
CA GLN A 60 -4.52 10.75 2.32
C GLN A 60 -4.66 10.13 0.91
N SER A 61 -3.54 9.97 0.20
CA SER A 61 -3.51 9.31 -1.13
C SER A 61 -4.16 7.93 -1.09
N LEU A 62 -3.78 7.10 -0.11
CA LEU A 62 -4.39 5.79 0.13
C LEU A 62 -5.90 5.89 0.35
N LEU A 63 -6.37 6.79 1.21
CA LEU A 63 -7.80 6.96 1.50
C LEU A 63 -8.58 7.39 0.24
N ASP A 64 -8.03 8.30 -0.55
CA ASP A 64 -8.62 8.75 -1.83
C ASP A 64 -8.77 7.58 -2.82
N GLN A 65 -7.86 6.59 -2.76
CA GLN A 65 -7.92 5.37 -3.56
C GLN A 65 -8.75 4.24 -2.93
N GLY A 66 -9.40 4.48 -1.78
CA GLY A 66 -10.15 3.48 -1.03
C GLY A 66 -9.28 2.46 -0.30
N GLY A 67 -8.07 2.85 0.10
CA GLY A 67 -7.08 2.08 0.83
C GLY A 67 -6.16 1.22 -0.04
N GLU A 68 -6.21 1.36 -1.36
CA GLU A 68 -5.30 0.66 -2.27
C GLU A 68 -4.11 1.55 -2.64
N PRO A 69 -2.87 1.15 -2.35
CA PRO A 69 -1.71 1.96 -2.74
C PRO A 69 -1.50 1.92 -4.25
N ASP A 70 -1.20 3.09 -4.82
CA ASP A 70 -0.60 3.18 -6.15
C ASP A 70 0.90 2.83 -6.15
N LEU A 71 1.58 2.96 -7.29
CA LEU A 71 3.00 2.65 -7.36
C LEU A 71 3.84 3.66 -6.56
N ALA A 72 3.46 4.95 -6.54
CA ALA A 72 4.14 5.97 -5.77
C ALA A 72 3.97 5.76 -4.25
N ASP A 73 2.76 5.48 -3.79
CA ASP A 73 2.44 5.12 -2.41
C ASP A 73 3.28 3.91 -1.99
N ASN A 74 3.37 2.88 -2.83
CA ASN A 74 4.20 1.71 -2.56
C ASN A 74 5.68 2.06 -2.37
N LEU A 75 6.21 3.04 -3.10
CA LEU A 75 7.58 3.52 -2.91
C LEU A 75 7.72 4.27 -1.59
N ALA A 76 6.81 5.20 -1.30
CA ALA A 76 6.80 5.99 -0.07
C ALA A 76 6.66 5.11 1.18
N MET A 77 5.76 4.13 1.14
CA MET A 77 5.55 3.16 2.22
C MET A 77 6.78 2.27 2.48
N ASN A 78 7.65 2.04 1.49
CA ASN A 78 8.91 1.32 1.72
C ASN A 78 9.93 2.18 2.50
N ILE A 79 9.79 3.50 2.48
CA ILE A 79 10.68 4.44 3.17
C ILE A 79 10.18 4.71 4.59
N ILE A 80 8.87 5.01 4.72
CA ILE A 80 8.21 5.34 5.98
C ILE A 80 7.98 4.09 6.85
N GLY A 81 7.64 2.96 6.21
CA GLY A 81 7.25 1.72 6.87
C GLY A 81 5.77 1.40 6.61
N ARG A 82 5.52 0.25 5.96
CA ARG A 82 4.18 -0.18 5.53
C ARG A 82 3.20 -0.29 6.70
N ILE A 83 3.63 -0.86 7.82
CA ILE A 83 2.77 -1.07 9.00
C ILE A 83 2.32 0.27 9.57
N THR A 84 3.26 1.21 9.73
CA THR A 84 2.97 2.56 10.25
C THR A 84 1.91 3.26 9.41
N VAL A 85 2.06 3.21 8.08
CA VAL A 85 1.12 3.81 7.13
C VAL A 85 -0.26 3.15 7.22
N TYR A 86 -0.34 1.81 7.17
CA TYR A 86 -1.62 1.11 7.24
C TYR A 86 -2.36 1.34 8.57
N ASN A 87 -1.64 1.39 9.69
CA ASN A 87 -2.24 1.67 11.00
C ASN A 87 -2.84 3.08 11.03
N HIS A 88 -2.08 4.10 10.61
CA HIS A 88 -2.59 5.48 10.57
C HIS A 88 -3.76 5.63 9.60
N MET A 89 -3.69 5.00 8.43
CA MET A 89 -4.79 5.02 7.47
C MET A 89 -6.05 4.39 8.05
N ARG A 90 -5.91 3.27 8.77
CA ARG A 90 -7.04 2.59 9.41
C ARG A 90 -7.66 3.45 10.51
N GLU A 91 -6.84 3.96 11.42
CA GLU A 91 -7.30 4.85 12.52
C GLU A 91 -8.05 6.05 11.96
N ARG A 92 -7.51 6.65 10.90
CA ARG A 92 -8.14 7.80 10.23
C ARG A 92 -9.44 7.42 9.53
N ALA A 93 -9.47 6.30 8.81
CA ALA A 93 -10.69 5.81 8.17
C ALA A 93 -11.80 5.53 9.20
N GLU A 94 -11.46 4.92 10.34
CA GLU A 94 -12.39 4.65 11.43
C GLU A 94 -12.92 5.94 12.06
N LYS A 95 -12.05 6.93 12.29
CA LYS A 95 -12.41 8.24 12.86
C LYS A 95 -13.30 9.07 11.91
N GLU A 96 -13.02 9.03 10.62
CA GLU A 96 -13.72 9.81 9.59
C GLU A 96 -14.92 9.07 8.98
N GLY A 97 -15.15 7.81 9.36
CA GLY A 97 -16.24 6.99 8.82
C GLY A 97 -16.05 6.58 7.35
N ILE A 98 -14.81 6.57 6.86
CA ILE A 98 -14.49 6.25 5.47
C ILE A 98 -14.46 4.73 5.28
N LYS A 99 -15.25 4.24 4.31
CA LYS A 99 -15.28 2.83 3.97
C LYS A 99 -14.13 2.46 3.02
N LEU A 100 -13.22 1.61 3.50
CA LEU A 100 -12.13 1.07 2.69
C LEU A 100 -12.61 -0.05 1.74
N LYS A 101 -11.94 -0.21 0.60
CA LYS A 101 -12.19 -1.30 -0.34
C LYS A 101 -11.85 -2.65 0.28
N PRO A 102 -12.57 -3.72 -0.07
CA PRO A 102 -12.21 -5.06 0.34
C PRO A 102 -10.76 -5.39 -0.05
N LEU A 103 -10.03 -5.97 0.89
CA LEU A 103 -8.61 -6.33 0.78
C LEU A 103 -7.61 -5.17 0.74
N ALA A 104 -8.04 -3.92 0.93
CA ALA A 104 -7.14 -2.77 1.11
C ALA A 104 -6.19 -2.94 2.33
N ASN A 105 -6.65 -3.65 3.36
CA ASN A 105 -5.94 -3.88 4.63
C ASN A 105 -5.64 -5.35 4.94
N PHE A 106 -6.03 -6.28 4.07
CA PHE A 106 -5.75 -7.70 4.30
C PHE A 106 -4.37 -8.02 3.77
N GLY A 107 -3.35 -7.84 4.62
CA GLY A 107 -2.11 -8.58 4.47
C GLY A 107 -2.40 -10.08 4.50
N GLY A 108 -1.52 -10.89 3.90
CA GLY A 108 -1.72 -12.34 3.73
C GLY A 108 -2.13 -13.08 5.02
N MET A 109 -1.63 -12.66 6.20
CA MET A 109 -1.99 -13.27 7.48
C MET A 109 -3.47 -13.18 7.84
N SER A 110 -4.13 -12.07 7.52
CA SER A 110 -5.55 -11.86 7.84
C SER A 110 -6.44 -12.84 7.05
N THR A 111 -6.08 -13.06 5.78
CA THR A 111 -6.70 -14.06 4.90
C THR A 111 -6.43 -15.48 5.40
N VAL A 112 -5.20 -15.75 5.89
CA VAL A 112 -4.85 -17.05 6.46
C VAL A 112 -5.68 -17.36 7.71
N ILE A 113 -5.84 -16.40 8.63
CA ILE A 113 -6.66 -16.59 9.84
C ILE A 113 -8.11 -16.89 9.47
N MET A 114 -8.67 -16.15 8.51
CA MET A 114 -10.03 -16.39 8.02
C MET A 114 -10.16 -17.79 7.38
N LEU A 115 -9.20 -18.19 6.56
CA LEU A 115 -9.17 -19.50 5.92
C LEU A 115 -9.10 -20.63 6.95
N VAL A 116 -8.22 -20.51 7.95
CA VAL A 116 -8.09 -21.48 9.04
C VAL A 116 -9.40 -21.57 9.80
N GLY A 117 -10.02 -20.44 10.15
CA GLY A 117 -11.32 -20.43 10.84
C GLY A 117 -12.42 -21.17 10.06
N VAL A 118 -12.49 -20.96 8.74
CA VAL A 118 -13.45 -21.67 7.86
C VAL A 118 -13.16 -23.16 7.81
N ILE A 119 -11.90 -23.56 7.63
CA ILE A 119 -11.50 -24.98 7.60
C ILE A 119 -11.84 -25.67 8.92
N THR A 120 -11.50 -25.06 10.06
CA THR A 120 -11.79 -25.59 11.39
C THR A 120 -13.31 -25.76 11.59
N ALA A 121 -14.12 -24.78 11.17
CA ALA A 121 -15.57 -24.88 11.26
C ALA A 121 -16.14 -26.04 10.42
N ILE A 122 -15.61 -26.26 9.22
CA ILE A 122 -16.01 -27.38 8.35
C ILE A 122 -15.63 -28.72 8.99
N VAL A 123 -14.40 -28.85 9.50
CA VAL A 123 -13.94 -30.08 10.16
C VAL A 123 -14.83 -30.39 11.36
N LEU A 124 -15.06 -29.41 12.23
CA LEU A 124 -15.95 -29.58 13.39
C LEU A 124 -17.36 -29.99 13.00
N TYR A 125 -17.93 -29.37 11.95
CA TYR A 125 -19.25 -29.73 11.44
C TYR A 125 -19.31 -31.17 10.94
N LEU A 126 -18.25 -31.66 10.29
CA LEU A 126 -18.19 -33.03 9.77
C LEU A 126 -17.89 -34.07 10.87
N THR A 127 -17.14 -33.71 11.91
CA THR A 127 -16.80 -34.62 13.03
C THR A 127 -17.85 -34.64 14.14
N ALA A 128 -18.64 -33.58 14.27
CA ALA A 128 -19.76 -33.50 15.24
C ALA A 128 -21.03 -34.22 14.74
N LYS A 129 -20.92 -34.94 13.61
CA LYS A 129 -21.98 -35.72 12.99
C LYS A 129 -21.61 -37.20 13.04
#